data_AF-A0A9E5VNA7-F1
#
_entry.id   AF-A0A9E5VNA7-F1
#
_cell.length_a   1.000
_cell.length_b   1.000
_cell.length_c   1.000
_cell.angle_alpha   90.00
_cell.angle_beta   90.00
_cell.angle_gamma   90.00
#
_symmetry.space_group_name_H-M   'P 1'
#
loop_
_entity.id
_entity.type
_entity.pdbx_description
1 polymer ?
#
loop_
_entity_poly.entity_id
_entity_poly.type
_entity_poly.pdbx_seq_one_letter_code
_entity_poly.pdbx_strand_id
1 'polypeptide(L)'
;MFGYVQPLKPELKVKELEAYKGYYCGLCKAIRDRYSHAARFLLNYDCAVLSLLLASMSDETPKVARERCAASPVKRKTVVHAQEASYAATVNVLLG
;
A
#
# COMPACT_ATOMS: atom_id res chain seq x y z
N MET A 1 -18.37 3.85 -0.36
CA MET A 1 -17.47 4.47 -1.35
C MET A 1 -16.26 4.91 -0.56
N PHE A 2 -15.09 4.34 -0.81
CA PHE A 2 -13.85 4.59 -0.06
C PHE A 2 -12.73 4.89 -1.05
N GLY A 3 -11.72 5.66 -0.64
CA GLY A 3 -10.63 6.15 -1.50
C GLY A 3 -10.62 7.67 -1.70
N TYR A 4 -11.18 8.43 -0.76
CA TYR A 4 -11.23 9.90 -0.81
C TYR A 4 -9.91 10.56 -0.40
N VAL A 5 -9.14 9.91 0.48
CA VAL A 5 -7.89 10.45 0.98
C VAL A 5 -6.79 10.07 0.01
N GLN A 6 -6.40 11.02 -0.82
CA GLN A 6 -5.31 10.87 -1.78
C GLN A 6 -4.24 11.92 -1.55
N PRO A 7 -2.96 11.57 -1.78
CA PRO A 7 -1.90 12.56 -1.80
C PRO A 7 -2.16 13.63 -2.87
N LEU A 8 -1.97 14.90 -2.51
CA LEU A 8 -1.99 16.01 -3.45
C LEU A 8 -0.72 15.96 -4.32
N LYS A 9 -0.78 15.16 -5.39
CA LYS A 9 0.37 14.83 -6.26
C LYS A 9 1.22 16.03 -6.70
N PRO A 10 0.65 17.21 -7.05
CA PRO A 10 1.44 18.37 -7.46
C PRO A 10 2.37 18.92 -6.36
N GLU A 11 2.02 18.73 -5.09
CA GLU A 11 2.80 19.23 -3.94
C GLU A 11 3.87 18.23 -3.45
N LEU A 12 3.87 17.00 -3.98
CA LEU A 12 4.80 15.96 -3.56
C LEU A 12 6.04 15.92 -4.46
N LYS A 13 7.21 15.79 -3.84
CA LYS A 13 8.43 15.46 -4.56
C LYS A 13 8.29 14.07 -5.18
N VAL A 14 8.98 13.84 -6.29
CA VAL A 14 8.98 12.54 -6.98
C VAL A 14 9.30 11.39 -6.03
N LYS A 15 10.29 11.56 -5.14
CA LYS A 15 10.67 10.59 -4.12
C LYS A 15 9.55 10.26 -3.13
N GLU A 16 8.74 11.24 -2.74
CA GLU A 16 7.65 11.08 -1.76
C GLU A 16 6.47 10.38 -2.42
N LEU A 17 6.16 10.75 -3.66
CA LEU A 17 5.14 10.06 -4.45
C LEU A 17 5.52 8.60 -4.73
N GLU A 18 6.80 8.31 -4.97
CA GLU A 18 7.30 6.94 -5.12
C GLU A 18 7.23 6.15 -3.80
N ALA A 19 7.58 6.77 -2.67
CA ALA A 19 7.42 6.16 -1.35
C ALA A 19 5.96 5.81 -1.06
N TYR A 20 5.04 6.74 -1.29
CA TYR A 20 3.59 6.50 -1.13
C TYR A 20 3.09 5.35 -2.03
N LYS A 21 3.48 5.35 -3.31
CA LYS A 21 3.17 4.23 -4.22
C LYS A 21 3.75 2.91 -3.71
N GLY A 22 4.88 2.96 -3.02
CA GLY A 22 5.49 1.82 -2.34
C GLY A 22 4.59 1.22 -1.25
N TYR A 23 4.03 2.04 -0.37
CA TYR A 23 3.05 1.61 0.65
C TYR A 23 1.76 1.08 0.03
N TYR A 24 1.25 1.73 -1.02
CA TYR A 24 0.10 1.23 -1.79
C TYR A 24 0.36 -0.18 -2.35
N CYS A 25 1.54 -0.39 -2.94
CA CYS A 25 1.93 -1.71 -3.44
C CYS A 25 2.15 -2.73 -2.30
N GLY A 26 2.66 -2.28 -1.17
CA GLY A 26 2.81 -3.07 0.06
C GLY A 26 1.47 -3.58 0.57
N LEU A 27 0.49 -2.69 0.73
CA LEU A 27 -0.88 -3.04 1.09
C LEU A 27 -1.50 -4.04 0.10
N CYS A 28 -1.33 -3.80 -1.21
CA CYS A 28 -1.82 -4.71 -2.24
C CYS A 28 -1.25 -6.14 -2.12
N LYS A 29 -0.01 -6.28 -1.64
CA LYS A 29 0.64 -7.57 -1.39
C LYS A 29 0.18 -8.16 -0.05
N ALA A 30 0.04 -7.35 1.00
CA ALA A 30 -0.52 -7.78 2.28
C ALA A 30 -1.95 -8.34 2.13
N ILE A 31 -2.81 -7.70 1.32
CA ILE A 31 -4.16 -8.20 1.01
C ILE A 31 -4.10 -9.56 0.32
N ARG A 32 -3.20 -9.71 -0.66
CA ARG A 32 -2.99 -11.00 -1.35
C ARG A 32 -2.59 -12.09 -0.37
N ASP A 33 -1.61 -11.80 0.48
CA ASP A 33 -0.96 -12.77 1.34
C ASP A 33 -1.84 -13.19 2.52
N ARG A 34 -2.72 -12.30 3.01
CA ARG A 34 -3.64 -12.59 4.11
C ARG A 34 -5.02 -13.11 3.68
N TYR A 35 -5.52 -12.69 2.51
CA TYR A 35 -6.90 -12.96 2.12
C TYR A 35 -6.98 -13.75 0.81
N SER A 36 -6.77 -13.08 -0.32
CA SER A 36 -6.77 -13.75 -1.63
C SER A 36 -6.27 -12.82 -2.73
N HIS A 37 -5.95 -13.41 -3.88
CA HIS A 37 -5.69 -12.64 -5.10
C HIS A 37 -6.88 -11.78 -5.53
N ALA A 38 -8.11 -12.25 -5.32
CA ALA A 38 -9.34 -11.53 -5.67
C ALA A 38 -9.59 -10.34 -4.74
N ALA A 39 -9.26 -10.45 -3.44
CA ALA A 39 -9.43 -9.36 -2.48
C ALA A 39 -8.61 -8.11 -2.85
N ARG A 40 -7.56 -8.25 -3.69
CA ARG A 40 -6.78 -7.12 -4.21
C ARG A 40 -7.60 -6.14 -5.05
N PHE A 41 -8.75 -6.57 -5.59
CA PHE A 41 -9.66 -5.69 -6.32
C PHE A 41 -10.41 -4.71 -5.41
N LEU A 42 -10.47 -4.99 -4.10
CA LEU A 42 -11.03 -4.09 -3.10
C LEU A 42 -10.03 -3.05 -2.59
N LEU A 43 -8.79 -3.04 -3.12
CA LEU A 43 -7.73 -2.13 -2.69
C LEU A 43 -8.17 -0.67 -2.85
N ASN A 44 -8.17 0.07 -1.75
CA ASN A 44 -8.54 1.49 -1.73
C ASN A 44 -7.40 2.37 -1.22
N TYR A 45 -7.44 3.66 -1.58
CA TYR A 45 -6.40 4.63 -1.22
C TYR A 45 -6.43 5.00 0.27
N ASP A 46 -7.60 5.00 0.91
CA ASP A 46 -7.74 5.33 2.33
C ASP A 46 -6.94 4.36 3.20
N CYS A 47 -7.01 3.05 2.90
CA CYS A 47 -6.25 2.03 3.61
C CYS A 47 -4.76 2.08 3.29
N ALA A 48 -4.36 2.59 2.12
CA ALA A 48 -2.95 2.83 1.81
C ALA A 48 -2.38 3.98 2.66
N VAL A 49 -3.16 5.04 2.86
CA VAL A 49 -2.83 6.12 3.79
C VAL A 49 -2.77 5.58 5.22
N LEU A 50 -3.75 4.77 5.64
CA LEU A 50 -3.74 4.12 6.95
C LEU A 50 -2.47 3.28 7.15
N SER A 51 -2.08 2.47 6.16
CA SER A 51 -0.86 1.67 6.22
C SER A 51 0.39 2.53 6.37
N LEU A 52 0.48 3.66 5.65
CA LEU A 52 1.58 4.61 5.77
C LEU A 52 1.62 5.25 7.17
N LEU A 53 0.47 5.70 7.68
CA LEU A 53 0.37 6.35 8.99
C LEU A 53 0.77 5.39 10.11
N LEU A 54 0.25 4.16 10.10
CA LEU A 54 0.61 3.17 11.11
C LEU A 54 2.09 2.83 11.07
N ALA A 55 2.67 2.64 9.87
CA ALA A 55 4.10 2.41 9.73
C ALA A 55 4.94 3.60 10.22
N SER A 56 4.44 4.84 10.09
CA SER A 56 5.14 6.03 10.61
C SER A 56 5.10 6.16 12.13
N MET A 57 4.14 5.50 12.78
CA MET A 57 4.00 5.46 14.25
C MET A 57 4.70 4.24 14.87
N SER A 58 5.19 3.33 14.04
CA SER A 58 5.88 2.11 14.46
C SER A 58 7.38 2.38 14.64
N ASP A 59 7.98 1.73 15.63
CA ASP A 59 9.44 1.70 15.79
C ASP A 59 10.11 0.76 14.76
N GLU A 60 9.33 -0.07 14.06
CA GLU A 60 9.85 -0.98 13.04
C GLU A 60 10.15 -0.24 11.72
N THR A 61 11.38 -0.39 11.23
CA THR A 61 11.74 0.13 9.90
C THR A 61 11.15 -0.76 8.81
N PRO A 62 10.30 -0.24 7.92
CA PRO A 62 9.68 -1.04 6.88
C PRO A 62 10.70 -1.45 5.82
N LYS A 63 10.56 -2.67 5.30
CA LYS A 63 11.48 -3.23 4.29
C LYS A 63 11.07 -2.78 2.90
N VAL A 64 11.99 -2.13 2.18
CA VAL A 64 11.75 -1.66 0.82
C VAL A 64 12.35 -2.65 -0.19
N ALA A 65 11.53 -3.10 -1.15
CA ALA A 65 11.94 -4.04 -2.18
C ALA A 65 11.46 -3.62 -3.58
N ARG A 66 12.09 -4.16 -4.63
CA ARG A 66 11.70 -3.96 -6.03
C ARG A 66 11.14 -5.26 -6.60
N GLU A 67 9.81 -5.32 -6.74
CA GLU A 67 9.09 -6.54 -7.12
C GLU A 67 8.28 -6.39 -8.40
N ARG A 68 7.93 -7.54 -8.99
CA ARG A 68 6.95 -7.59 -10.08
C ARG A 68 5.54 -7.40 -9.54
N CYS A 69 4.72 -6.72 -10.33
CA CYS A 69 3.30 -6.51 -10.08
C CYS A 69 2.48 -7.05 -11.25
N ALA A 70 1.34 -7.69 -10.98
CA ALA A 70 0.45 -8.19 -12.03
C ALA A 70 -0.06 -7.05 -12.95
N ALA A 71 -0.29 -5.86 -12.39
CA ALA A 71 -0.67 -4.66 -13.14
C ALA A 71 0.51 -3.98 -13.87
N SER A 72 1.75 -4.44 -13.67
CA SER A 72 2.94 -3.92 -14.37
C SER A 72 3.97 -5.03 -14.56
N PRO A 73 3.75 -5.93 -15.54
CA PRO A 73 4.56 -7.13 -15.71
C PRO A 73 6.01 -6.82 -16.16
N VAL A 74 6.22 -5.71 -16.87
CA VAL A 74 7.53 -5.31 -17.41
C VAL A 74 8.35 -4.50 -16.40
N LYS A 75 7.73 -3.54 -15.70
CA LYS A 75 8.42 -2.63 -14.78
C LYS A 75 8.25 -3.10 -13.35
N ARG A 76 9.37 -3.40 -12.68
CA ARG A 76 9.36 -3.63 -11.23
C ARG A 76 8.86 -2.37 -10.51
N LYS A 77 8.05 -2.56 -9.48
CA LYS A 77 7.52 -1.52 -8.61
C LYS A 77 8.25 -1.54 -7.28
N THR A 78 8.40 -0.38 -6.67
CA THR A 78 8.81 -0.28 -5.27
C THR A 78 7.66 -0.82 -4.42
N VAL A 79 7.97 -1.68 -3.47
CA VAL A 79 7.03 -2.27 -2.50
C VAL A 79 7.60 -2.02 -1.12
N VAL A 80 6.79 -1.45 -0.24
CA VAL A 80 7.15 -1.21 1.15
C VAL A 80 6.43 -2.24 2.00
N HIS A 81 7.17 -3.16 2.59
CA HIS A 81 6.66 -4.16 3.51
C HIS A 81 6.74 -3.61 4.93
N ALA A 82 5.59 -3.19 5.43
CA ALA A 82 5.38 -2.76 6.81
C ALA A 82 4.55 -3.82 7.52
N GLN A 83 4.85 -4.11 8.80
CA GLN A 83 4.09 -5.10 9.57
C GLN A 83 2.61 -4.67 9.69
N GLU A 84 2.39 -3.37 9.83
CA GLU A 84 1.12 -2.68 9.99
C GLU A 84 0.25 -2.73 8.73
N ALA A 85 0.85 -2.98 7.56
CA ALA A 85 0.11 -3.21 6.32
C ALA A 85 -0.86 -4.39 6.44
N SER A 86 -0.57 -5.33 7.35
CA SER A 86 -1.46 -6.44 7.68
C SER A 86 -2.78 -5.97 8.30
N TYR A 87 -2.73 -5.01 9.21
CA TYR A 87 -3.92 -4.43 9.83
C TYR A 87 -4.71 -3.60 8.81
N ALA A 88 -4.02 -2.76 8.03
CA ALA A 88 -4.65 -1.99 6.97
C ALA A 88 -5.31 -2.90 5.91
N ALA A 89 -4.74 -4.06 5.61
CA ALA A 89 -5.36 -5.05 4.72
C ALA A 89 -6.67 -5.60 5.30
N THR A 90 -6.73 -5.83 6.61
CA THR A 90 -7.97 -6.26 7.29
C THR A 90 -9.05 -5.19 7.20
N VAL A 91 -8.71 -3.94 7.51
CA VAL A 91 -9.65 -2.81 7.37
C VAL A 91 -10.12 -2.66 5.92
N ASN A 92 -9.22 -2.81 4.96
CA ASN A 92 -9.55 -2.72 3.53
C ASN A 92 -10.58 -3.76 3.10
N VAL A 93 -10.44 -5.02 3.55
CA VAL A 93 -11.38 -6.09 3.18
C VAL A 93 -12.70 -5.96 3.94
N LEU A 94 -12.69 -5.45 5.18
CA LEU A 94 -13.90 -5.21 5.97
C LEU A 94 -14.75 -4.07 5.42
N LEU A 95 -14.12 -3.02 4.88
CA LEU A 95 -14.79 -1.84 4.34
C LEU A 95 -14.99 -1.89 2.80
N GLY A 96 -14.41 -2.91 2.14
CA GLY A 96 -14.37 -3.08 0.69
C GLY A 96 -15.68 -3.56 0.09
#